data_AF-A0A7V8DD51-F1
#
_entry.id   AF-A0A7V8DD51-F1
#
_cell.length_a   1.000
_cell.length_b   1.000
_cell.length_c   1.000
_cell.angle_alpha   90.00
_cell.angle_beta   90.00
_cell.angle_gamma   90.00
#
_symmetry.space_group_name_H-M   'P 1'
#
loop_
_entity.id
_entity.type
_entity.pdbx_description
1 polymer ?
#
loop_
_entity_poly.entity_id
_entity_poly.type
_entity_poly.pdbx_seq_one_letter_code
_entity_poly.pdbx_strand_id
1 'polypeptide(L)' 'MGDRYVRSLLVRGATAMLRRMNTGYGPWLAGLLARKPARQASGALANKMARIAWATLAHGGVYRKLAAAAV' A
#
# COMPACT_ATOMS: atom_id res chain seq x y z
N MET A 1 6.13 20.93 0.31
CA MET A 1 6.36 20.00 1.45
C MET A 1 5.07 19.23 1.68
N GLY A 2 5.11 17.89 1.73
CA GLY A 2 3.92 17.06 1.96
C GLY A 2 3.54 16.98 3.44
N ASP A 3 2.28 16.68 3.72
CA ASP A 3 1.76 16.61 5.09
C ASP A 3 2.34 15.42 5.86
N ARG A 4 2.99 15.72 7.00
CA ARG A 4 3.68 14.71 7.84
C ARG A 4 2.68 13.78 8.52
N TYR A 5 1.49 14.28 8.87
CA TYR A 5 0.44 13.53 9.55
C TYR A 5 -0.16 12.47 8.61
N VAL A 6 -0.48 12.85 7.37
CA VAL A 6 -0.94 11.94 6.32
C VAL A 6 0.08 10.84 6.08
N ARG A 7 1.38 11.17 5.98
CA ARG A 7 2.44 10.17 5.83
C ARG A 7 2.47 9.17 6.99
N SER A 8 2.37 9.66 8.22
CA SER A 8 2.32 8.81 9.41
C SER A 8 1.11 7.88 9.42
N LEU A 9 -0.07 8.38 9.04
CA LEU A 9 -1.28 7.56 8.92
C LEU A 9 -1.11 6.44 7.89
N LEU A 10 -0.56 6.75 6.71
CA LEU A 10 -0.33 5.75 5.66
C LEU A 10 0.65 4.66 6.10
N VAL A 11 1.73 5.02 6.80
CA VAL A 11 2.71 4.04 7.31
C VAL A 11 2.11 3.18 8.42
N ARG A 12 1.32 3.77 9.32
CA ARG A 12 0.67 3.03 10.41
C ARG A 12 -0.39 2.07 9.87
N GLY A 13 -1.18 2.51 8.88
CA GLY A 13 -2.14 1.67 8.17
C GLY A 13 -1.47 0.51 7.41
N ALA A 14 -0.39 0.78 6.68
CA ALA A 14 0.39 -0.25 6.01
C ALA A 14 0.95 -1.29 6.98
N THR A 15 1.46 -0.83 8.13
CA THR A 15 2.00 -1.71 9.18
C THR A 15 0.89 -2.55 9.82
N ALA A 16 -0.28 -1.96 10.10
CA ALA A 16 -1.43 -2.71 10.60
C ALA A 16 -1.91 -3.77 9.60
N MET A 17 -1.91 -3.45 8.31
CA MET A 17 -2.27 -4.41 7.26
C MET A 17 -1.29 -5.58 7.19
N LEU A 18 0.03 -5.31 7.24
CA LEU A 18 1.05 -6.36 7.29
C LEU A 18 0.99 -7.22 8.56
N ARG A 19 0.48 -6.67 9.68
CA ARG A 19 0.29 -7.46 10.91
C ARG A 19 -0.96 -8.33 10.86
N ARG A 20 -2.04 -7.85 10.23
CA ARG A 20 -3.34 -8.54 10.20
C ARG A 20 -3.41 -9.59 9.09
N MET A 21 -2.82 -9.29 7.93
CA MET A 21 -2.91 -10.12 6.73
C MET A 21 -1.77 -11.14 6.72
N ASN A 22 -1.81 -12.21 7.53
CA ASN A 22 -0.68 -13.16 7.56
C ASN A 22 -0.52 -13.95 6.24
N THR A 23 -1.58 -14.05 5.44
CA THR A 23 -1.63 -14.69 4.12
C THR A 23 -2.49 -13.86 3.16
N GLY A 24 -2.30 -14.00 1.84
CA GLY A 24 -3.10 -13.27 0.83
C GLY A 24 -2.57 -11.88 0.47
N TYR A 25 -1.28 -11.62 0.71
CA TYR A 25 -0.60 -10.53 0.03
C TYR A 25 -0.62 -10.77 -1.48
N GLY A 26 -0.98 -9.75 -2.26
CA GLY A 26 -0.81 -9.81 -3.71
C GLY A 26 0.66 -10.13 -4.07
N PRO A 27 0.91 -10.75 -5.24
CA PRO A 27 2.21 -11.34 -5.60
C PRO A 27 3.39 -10.37 -5.44
N TRP A 28 3.16 -9.08 -5.74
CA TRP A 28 4.16 -8.02 -5.54
C TRP A 28 4.61 -7.86 -4.08
N LEU A 29 3.66 -7.84 -3.13
CA LEU A 29 3.97 -7.61 -1.72
C LEU A 29 4.56 -8.87 -1.08
N ALA A 30 4.10 -10.06 -1.49
CA ALA A 30 4.72 -11.33 -1.10
C ALA A 30 6.18 -11.40 -1.56
N GLY A 31 6.44 -11.07 -2.83
CA GLY A 31 7.81 -11.02 -3.37
C GLY A 31 8.68 -9.93 -2.75
N LEU A 32 8.09 -8.86 -2.21
CA LEU A 32 8.80 -7.84 -1.46
C LEU A 32 9.17 -8.30 -0.05
N LEU A 33 8.23 -8.95 0.66
CA LEU A 33 8.47 -9.51 1.99
C LEU A 33 9.48 -10.66 1.97
N ALA A 34 9.58 -11.40 0.88
CA ALA A 34 10.61 -12.40 0.67
C ALA A 34 12.03 -11.80 0.60
N ARG A 35 12.17 -10.53 0.21
CA ARG A 35 13.47 -9.86 -0.04
C ARG A 35 13.84 -8.80 0.98
N LYS A 36 12.86 -8.25 1.70
CA LYS A 36 13.03 -7.07 2.57
C LYS A 36 12.32 -7.28 3.90
N PRO A 37 12.87 -6.73 5.00
CA PRO A 37 12.21 -6.79 6.30
C PRO A 37 10.88 -6.05 6.27
N ALA A 38 9.93 -6.51 7.09
CA ALA A 38 8.55 -6.01 7.12
C ALA A 38 8.45 -4.48 7.27
N ARG A 39 9.36 -3.84 8.01
CA ARG A 39 9.39 -2.37 8.15
C ARG A 39 9.63 -1.64 6.83
N GLN A 40 10.50 -2.17 5.96
CA GLN A 40 10.73 -1.59 4.63
C GLN A 40 9.55 -1.87 3.71
N ALA A 41 8.94 -3.05 3.82
CA ALA A 41 7.72 -3.39 3.09
C ALA A 41 6.54 -2.48 3.48
N SER A 42 6.37 -2.13 4.76
CA SER A 42 5.38 -1.15 5.22
C SER A 42 5.54 0.19 4.49
N GLY A 43 6.79 0.68 4.39
CA GLY A 43 7.09 1.96 3.73
C GLY A 43 6.76 1.93 2.24
N ALA A 44 7.13 0.85 1.54
CA ALA A 44 6.80 0.66 0.13
C ALA A 44 5.29 0.56 -0.11
N LEU A 45 4.57 -0.17 0.76
CA LEU A 45 3.12 -0.28 0.71
C LEU A 45 2.45 1.09 0.95
N ALA A 46 2.92 1.85 1.94
CA ALA A 46 2.44 3.21 2.19
C ALA A 46 2.65 4.13 0.98
N ASN A 47 3.81 4.04 0.31
CA ASN A 47 4.06 4.80 -0.91
C ASN A 47 3.11 4.41 -2.06
N LYS A 48 2.82 3.12 -2.20
CA LYS A 48 1.82 2.63 -3.15
C LYS A 48 0.42 3.19 -2.84
N MET A 49 0.01 3.19 -1.58
CA MET A 49 -1.27 3.76 -1.16
C MET A 49 -1.34 5.28 -1.40
N ALA A 50 -0.26 6.02 -1.12
CA ALA A 50 -0.16 7.45 -1.42
C ALA A 50 -0.37 7.74 -2.91
N ARG A 51 0.27 6.95 -3.78
CA ARG A 51 0.16 7.07 -5.24
C ARG A 51 -1.26 6.82 -5.75
N ILE A 52 -1.95 5.83 -5.19
CA ILE A 52 -3.36 5.52 -5.49
C ILE A 52 -4.26 6.67 -5.03
N ALA A 53 -4.10 7.13 -3.79
CA ALA A 53 -4.87 8.24 -3.25
C ALA A 53 -4.67 9.51 -4.09
N TRP A 54 -3.42 9.84 -4.43
CA TRP A 54 -3.12 10.96 -5.31
C TRP A 54 -3.82 10.85 -6.67
N ALA A 55 -3.73 9.69 -7.34
CA ALA A 55 -4.37 9.51 -8.64
C ALA A 55 -5.91 9.63 -8.54
N THR A 56 -6.49 9.09 -7.47
CA THR A 56 -7.93 9.15 -7.21
C THR A 56 -8.39 10.61 -6.99
N LEU A 57 -7.65 11.35 -6.16
CA LEU A 57 -7.93 12.75 -5.84
C LEU A 57 -7.67 13.69 -7.04
N ALA A 58 -6.57 13.48 -7.76
CA ALA A 58 -6.18 14.33 -8.89
C ALA A 58 -7.11 14.17 -10.10
N HIS A 59 -7.68 12.98 -10.29
CA HIS A 59 -8.55 12.67 -11.44
C HIS A 59 -10.04 12.63 -11.09
N GLY A 60 -10.43 12.90 -9.84
CA GLY A 60 -11.85 12.94 -9.42
C GLY A 60 -12.57 11.59 -9.51
N GLY A 61 -11.83 10.48 -9.48
CA GLY A 61 -12.37 9.13 -9.66
C GLY A 61 -12.74 8.43 -8.35
N VAL A 62 -13.50 7.34 -8.44
CA VAL A 62 -13.71 6.40 -7.32
C VAL A 62 -12.61 5.34 -7.33
N TYR A 63 -12.06 5.00 -6.16
CA TYR A 63 -11.08 3.93 -6.03
C TYR A 63 -11.63 2.63 -6.64
N ARG A 64 -10.94 2.11 -7.65
CA ARG A 64 -11.27 0.84 -8.30
C ARG A 64 -10.18 -0.15 -7.99
N LYS A 65 -10.52 -1.19 -7.24
CA LYS A 65 -9.66 -2.37 -7.17
C LYS A 65 -9.66 -2.99 -8.56
N LEU A 66 -8.50 -3.04 -9.22
CA LEU A 66 -8.35 -3.88 -10.41
C LEU A 66 -8.66 -5.31 -9.95
N ALA A 67 -9.76 -5.88 -10.44
CA ALA A 67 -10.00 -7.30 -10.30
C ALA A 67 -8.73 -8.00 -10.79
N ALA A 68 -8.19 -8.91 -9.97
CA ALA A 68 -7.01 -9.68 -10.35
C ALA A 68 -7.27 -10.20 -11.77
N ALA A 69 -6.41 -9.83 -12.71
CA ALA A 69 -6.57 -10.22 -14.10
C ALA A 69 -6.79 -11.74 -14.11
N ALA A 70 -7.98 -12.15 -14.55
CA ALA A 70 -8.25 -13.53 -14.84
C ALA A 70 -7.37 -13.87 -16.04
N VAL A 71 -6.28 -14.56 -15.78
CA VAL A 71 -5.42 -15.24 -16.74
C VAL A 71 -5.21 -16.65 -16.20
#